data_AF-F3GQL9-F1
#
_entry.id   AF-F3GQL9-F1
#
_cell.length_a   1.000
_cell.length_b   1.000
_cell.length_c   1.000
_cell.angle_alpha   90.00
_cell.angle_beta   90.00
_cell.angle_gamma   90.00
#
_symmetry.space_group_name_H-M   'P 1'
#
loop_
_entity.id
_entity.type
_entity.pdbx_description
1 polymer ?
#
loop_
_entity_poly.entity_id
_entity_poly.type
_entity_poly.pdbx_seq_one_letter_code
_entity_poly.pdbx_strand_id
1 'polypeptide(L)' 'QDYLAPQTEMEQQLATIWADVLKVERVGITDNFFELGGHSLLATQVVT' A
#
# COMPACT_ATOMS: atom_id res chain seq x y z
N GLN A 1 1.10 -12.68 -6.21
CA GLN A 1 0.78 -11.72 -7.28
C GLN A 1 2.08 -11.23 -7.88
N ASP A 2 2.06 -10.81 -9.15
CA ASP A 2 3.22 -10.19 -9.78
C ASP A 2 3.38 -8.76 -9.25
N TYR A 3 4.52 -8.49 -8.63
CA TYR A 3 4.85 -7.16 -8.16
C TYR A 3 4.95 -6.20 -9.34
N LEU A 4 4.09 -5.19 -9.36
CA LEU A 4 4.13 -4.09 -10.33
C LEU A 4 4.59 -2.83 -9.62
N ALA A 5 5.75 -2.32 -10.04
CA ALA A 5 6.32 -1.10 -9.49
C ALA A 5 5.41 0.11 -9.83
N PRO A 6 5.21 1.04 -8.88
CA PRO A 6 4.59 2.34 -9.13
C PRO A 6 5.27 3.09 -10.27
N GLN A 7 4.51 3.59 -11.24
CA GLN A 7 5.06 4.28 -12.42
C GLN A 7 4.83 5.79 -12.36
N THR A 8 3.74 6.22 -11.74
CA THR A 8 3.38 7.63 -11.59
C THR A 8 3.75 8.16 -10.20
N GLU A 9 3.92 9.48 -10.08
CA GLU A 9 4.18 10.12 -8.78
C GLU A 9 3.07 9.82 -7.75
N MET A 10 1.81 9.78 -8.22
CA MET A 10 0.66 9.46 -7.37
C MET A 10 0.71 8.02 -6.86
N GLU A 11 1.04 7.05 -7.72
CA GLU A 11 1.19 5.65 -7.31
C GLU A 11 2.35 5.48 -6.34
N GLN A 12 3.47 6.19 -6.54
CA GLN A 12 4.63 6.15 -5.65
C GLN A 12 4.29 6.69 -4.27
N GLN A 13 3.56 7.81 -4.19
CA GLN A 13 3.06 8.35 -2.93
C GLN A 13 2.14 7.36 -2.22
N LEU A 14 1.18 6.77 -2.96
CA LEU A 14 0.24 5.81 -2.38
C LEU A 14 0.94 4.55 -1.87
N ALA A 15 1.87 4.00 -2.66
CA ALA A 15 2.66 2.83 -2.28
C ALA A 15 3.53 3.08 -1.03
N THR A 16 4.07 4.30 -0.89
CA THR A 16 4.84 4.71 0.29
C THR A 16 3.95 4.77 1.53
N ILE A 17 2.79 5.42 1.44
CA ILE A 17 1.82 5.51 2.55
C ILE A 17 1.39 4.10 2.98
N TRP A 18 1.09 3.23 2.03
CA TRP A 18 0.69 1.86 2.32
C TRP A 18 1.82 1.04 2.95
N ALA A 19 3.05 1.18 2.45
CA ALA A 19 4.22 0.52 3.03
C ALA A 19 4.43 0.92 4.50
N ASP A 20 4.27 2.21 4.81
CA ASP A 20 4.43 2.74 6.17
C ASP A 20 3.34 2.26 7.13
N VAL A 21 2.11 2.16 6.65
CA VAL A 21 0.94 1.73 7.43
C VAL A 21 0.96 0.22 7.67
N LEU A 22 1.29 -0.56 6.63
CA LEU A 22 1.36 -2.02 6.68
C LEU A 22 2.67 -2.55 7.26
N LYS A 23 3.68 -1.68 7.47
CA LYS A 23 5.03 -2.03 7.91
C LYS A 23 5.70 -3.08 7.02
N VAL A 24 5.56 -2.92 5.71
CA VAL A 24 6.17 -3.77 4.68
C VAL A 24 7.25 -3.00 3.92
N GLU A 25 8.21 -3.73 3.35
CA GLU A 25 9.34 -3.12 2.63
C GLU A 25 8.93 -2.47 1.30
N ARG A 26 7.92 -3.02 0.62
CA ARG A 26 7.42 -2.53 -0.67
C ARG A 26 5.97 -2.93 -0.90
N VAL A 27 5.25 -2.08 -1.63
CA VAL A 27 3.88 -2.30 -2.09
C VAL A 27 3.84 -2.05 -3.59
N GLY A 28 3.30 -3.00 -4.34
CA GLY A 28 3.02 -2.89 -5.77
C GLY A 28 1.63 -2.34 -6.03
N ILE A 29 1.41 -1.79 -7.22
CA ILE A 29 0.14 -1.15 -7.61
C ILE A 29 -1.04 -2.13 -7.73
N THR A 30 -0.76 -3.43 -7.81
CA THR A 30 -1.80 -4.48 -7.86
C THR A 30 -1.87 -5.30 -6.58
N ASP A 31 -1.06 -4.96 -5.58
CA ASP A 31 -1.08 -5.67 -4.30
C ASP A 31 -2.37 -5.35 -3.54
N ASN A 32 -2.96 -6.39 -2.97
CA ASN A 32 -4.17 -6.24 -2.18
C ASN A 32 -3.84 -5.83 -0.73
N PHE A 33 -4.39 -4.70 -0.28
CA PHE A 33 -4.24 -4.18 1.07
C PHE A 33 -4.51 -5.22 2.17
N PHE A 34 -5.58 -6.00 2.03
CA PHE A 34 -5.97 -6.98 3.03
C PHE A 34 -5.09 -8.23 3.01
N GLU A 35 -4.61 -8.64 1.83
CA GLU A 35 -3.67 -9.77 1.71
C GLU A 35 -2.30 -9.44 2.29
N LEU A 36 -1.91 -8.15 2.27
CA LEU A 36 -0.69 -7.65 2.91
C LEU A 36 -0.80 -7.49 4.44
N GLY A 37 -1.93 -7.87 5.04
CA GLY A 37 -2.16 -7.76 6.49
C GLY A 37 -2.91 -6.50 6.92
N GLY A 38 -3.42 -5.71 5.97
CA GLY A 38 -4.27 -4.57 6.24
C GLY A 38 -5.64 -4.98 6.79
N HIS A 39 -6.17 -4.17 7.69
CA HIS A 39 -7.52 -4.35 8.26
C HIS A 39 -8.21 -2.99 8.42
N SER A 40 -9.52 -2.99 8.69
CA SER A 40 -10.37 -1.78 8.64
C SER A 40 -9.83 -0.60 9.47
N LEU A 41 -9.23 -0.88 10.64
CA LEU A 41 -8.60 0.15 11.48
C LEU A 41 -7.39 0.82 10.81
N LEU A 42 -6.56 0.06 10.07
CA LEU A 42 -5.44 0.62 9.32
C LEU A 42 -5.94 1.41 8.11
N ALA A 43 -6.99 0.93 7.44
CA ALA A 43 -7.60 1.67 6.33
C ALA A 43 -8.11 3.06 6.78
N THR A 44 -8.68 3.17 7.97
CA THR A 44 -9.08 4.48 8.52
C THR A 44 -7.89 5.42 8.78
N GLN A 45 -6.71 4.91 9.11
CA GLN A 45 -5.50 5.74 9.31
C GLN A 45 -4.94 6.30 7.99
N VAL A 46 -5.21 5.65 6.86
CA VAL A 46 -4.77 6.12 5.53
C VAL A 46 -5.65 7.27 5.03
N VAL A 47 -6.93 7.31 5.45
CA VAL A 47 -7.93 8.28 4.94
C VAL A 47 -7.93 9.61 5.71
N THR A 48 -7.48 9.60 6.98
CA THR A 48 -7.43 10.78 7.86
C THR A 48 -6.21 11.65 7.61
#